data_AF-A0A6B3CDR3-F1
#
_entry.id   AF-A0A6B3CDR3-F1
#
_cell.length_a   1.000
_cell.length_b   1.000
_cell.length_c   1.000
_cell.angle_alpha   90.00
_cell.angle_beta   90.00
_cell.angle_gamma   90.00
#
_symmetry.space_group_name_H-M   'P 1'
#
loop_
_entity.id
_entity.type
_entity.pdbx_description
1 polymer ?
#
loop_
_entity_poly.entity_id
_entity_poly.type
_entity_poly.pdbx_seq_one_letter_code
_entity_poly.pdbx_strand_id
1 'polypeptide(L)'
;EQAENLKLKEELAGEAEKLLPVTDLKAARAAFRAVNERWEAVGHVPRDARPKVEGRMHAVERALQEAEEAEWRRTNPEARARAEG
;
A
#
# COMPACT_ATOMS: atom_id res chain seq x y z
N GLU A 1 -18.31 -16.67 5.62
CA GLU A 1 -17.85 -15.33 6.08
C GLU A 1 -16.34 -15.17 6.18
N GLN A 2 -15.62 -15.52 7.26
CA GLN A 2 -14.19 -15.14 7.36
C GLN A 2 -13.30 -15.70 6.23
N ALA A 3 -13.57 -16.92 5.76
CA ALA A 3 -12.84 -17.51 4.64
C ALA A 3 -13.14 -16.83 3.29
N GLU A 4 -14.33 -16.25 3.12
CA GLU A 4 -14.68 -15.47 1.92
C GLU A 4 -14.06 -14.07 1.99
N ASN A 5 -14.10 -13.44 3.16
CA ASN A 5 -13.39 -12.19 3.41
C ASN A 5 -11.91 -12.35 3.12
N LEU A 6 -11.31 -13.48 3.51
CA LEU A 6 -9.91 -13.78 3.19
C LEU A 6 -9.66 -13.79 1.69
N LYS A 7 -10.48 -14.48 0.90
CA LYS A 7 -10.34 -14.51 -0.56
C LYS A 7 -10.42 -13.11 -1.17
N LEU A 8 -11.41 -12.31 -0.77
CA LEU A 8 -11.56 -10.93 -1.23
C LEU A 8 -10.35 -10.07 -0.87
N LYS A 9 -9.81 -10.21 0.35
CA LYS A 9 -8.58 -9.52 0.75
C LYS A 9 -7.36 -10.00 -0.03
N GLU A 10 -7.25 -11.29 -0.32
CA GLU A 10 -6.15 -11.82 -1.13
C GLU A 10 -6.20 -11.29 -2.58
N GLU A 11 -7.39 -11.14 -3.16
CA GLU A 11 -7.58 -10.52 -4.46
C GLU A 11 -7.20 -9.04 -4.45
N LEU A 12 -7.70 -8.27 -3.47
CA LEU A 12 -7.33 -6.87 -3.27
C LEU A 12 -5.83 -6.69 -3.06
N ALA A 13 -5.20 -7.58 -2.28
CA ALA A 13 -3.75 -7.59 -2.10
C ALA A 13 -3.02 -7.81 -3.44
N GLY A 14 -3.51 -8.75 -4.25
CA GLY A 14 -2.99 -9.00 -5.59
C GLY A 14 -3.21 -7.82 -6.55
N GLU A 15 -4.32 -7.09 -6.44
CA GLU A 15 -4.56 -5.86 -7.20
C GLU A 15 -3.55 -4.77 -6.82
N ALA A 16 -3.32 -4.55 -5.53
CA ALA A 16 -2.38 -3.54 -5.08
C ALA A 16 -0.92 -3.93 -5.37
N GLU A 17 -0.55 -5.21 -5.36
CA GLU A 17 0.79 -5.66 -5.79
C GLU A 17 1.09 -5.32 -7.25
N LYS A 18 0.07 -5.25 -8.13
CA LYS A 18 0.24 -4.81 -9.53
C LYS A 18 0.60 -3.34 -9.68
N LEU A 19 0.46 -2.55 -8.61
CA LEU A 19 0.93 -1.16 -8.58
C LEU A 19 2.46 -1.06 -8.49
N LEU A 20 3.13 -2.19 -8.26
CA LEU A 20 4.58 -2.30 -8.23
C LEU A 20 5.12 -2.87 -9.55
N PRO A 21 6.27 -2.38 -10.04
CA PRO A 21 7.03 -1.24 -9.51
C PRO A 21 6.30 0.10 -9.71
N VAL A 22 6.47 1.04 -8.77
CA VAL A 22 5.80 2.35 -8.81
C VAL A 22 6.42 3.21 -9.91
N THR A 23 5.74 3.32 -11.05
CA THR A 23 6.17 4.19 -12.17
C THR A 23 5.49 5.56 -12.15
N ASP A 24 4.26 5.63 -11.65
CA ASP A 24 3.49 6.85 -11.47
C ASP A 24 2.95 6.87 -10.03
N LEU A 25 3.59 7.67 -9.18
CA LEU A 25 3.26 7.74 -7.76
C LEU A 25 1.82 8.23 -7.52
N LYS A 26 1.36 9.21 -8.30
CA LYS A 26 0.03 9.80 -8.13
C LYS A 26 -1.05 8.80 -8.50
N ALA A 27 -0.91 8.14 -9.64
CA ALA A 27 -1.84 7.10 -10.09
C ALA A 27 -1.83 5.90 -9.14
N ALA A 28 -0.64 5.43 -8.74
CA ALA A 28 -0.50 4.29 -7.84
C ALA A 28 -1.10 4.57 -6.45
N ARG A 29 -0.91 5.77 -5.90
CA ARG A 29 -1.58 6.18 -4.64
C ARG A 29 -3.10 6.23 -4.76
N ALA A 30 -3.63 6.80 -5.84
CA ALA A 30 -5.06 6.85 -6.07
C ALA A 30 -5.67 5.45 -6.16
N ALA A 31 -5.01 4.55 -6.89
CA ALA A 31 -5.42 3.15 -7.00
C ALA A 31 -5.33 2.42 -5.66
N PHE A 32 -4.23 2.58 -4.92
CA PHE A 32 -4.05 1.98 -3.61
C PHE A 32 -5.12 2.45 -2.61
N ARG A 33 -5.48 3.74 -2.62
CA ARG A 33 -6.55 4.28 -1.79
C ARG A 33 -7.89 3.58 -2.08
N ALA A 34 -8.24 3.43 -3.36
CA ALA A 34 -9.47 2.74 -3.76
C ALA A 34 -9.46 1.24 -3.35
N VAL A 35 -8.31 0.58 -3.40
CA VAL A 35 -8.15 -0.79 -2.89
C VAL A 35 -8.32 -0.83 -1.38
N ASN A 36 -7.75 0.14 -0.66
CA ASN A 36 -7.82 0.21 0.80
C ASN A 36 -9.27 0.44 1.28
N GLU A 37 -10.03 1.30 0.60
CA GLU A 37 -11.45 1.50 0.91
C GLU A 37 -12.25 0.19 0.78
N ARG A 38 -12.00 -0.60 -0.28
CA ARG A 38 -12.63 -1.93 -0.44
C ARG A 38 -12.14 -2.90 0.64
N TRP A 39 -10.87 -2.85 1.00
CA TRP A 39 -10.27 -3.70 2.02
C TRP A 39 -10.90 -3.52 3.40
N GLU A 40 -11.18 -2.27 3.78
CA GLU A 40 -11.89 -1.94 5.02
C GLU A 40 -13.35 -2.43 4.96
N ALA A 41 -14.01 -2.30 3.80
CA ALA A 41 -15.39 -2.75 3.58
C ALA A 41 -15.56 -4.28 3.67
N VAL A 42 -14.54 -5.07 3.32
CA VAL A 42 -14.58 -6.54 3.42
C VAL A 42 -14.67 -7.03 4.88
N GLY A 43 -14.17 -6.25 5.85
CA GLY A 43 -14.19 -6.60 7.26
C GLY A 43 -13.05 -7.53 7.69
N HIS A 44 -13.30 -8.40 8.67
CA HIS A 44 -12.25 -9.17 9.34
C HIS A 44 -11.91 -10.49 8.63
N VAL A 45 -10.63 -10.89 8.69
CA VAL A 45 -10.12 -12.17 8.18
C VAL A 45 -9.68 -13.09 9.32
N PRO A 46 -9.52 -14.41 9.09
CA PRO A 46 -9.03 -15.34 10.10
C PRO A 46 -7.67 -14.90 10.66
N ARG A 47 -7.49 -15.03 11.98
CA ARG A 47 -6.28 -14.56 12.68
C ARG A 47 -5.00 -15.16 12.10
N ASP A 48 -5.01 -16.43 11.71
CA ASP A 48 -3.87 -17.12 11.11
C ASP A 48 -3.47 -16.56 9.74
N ALA A 49 -4.44 -16.12 8.93
CA ALA A 49 -4.20 -15.59 7.59
C ALA A 49 -3.93 -14.09 7.58
N ARG A 50 -4.38 -13.38 8.63
CA ARG A 50 -4.25 -11.93 8.80
C ARG A 50 -2.81 -11.41 8.57
N PRO A 51 -1.76 -11.90 9.24
CA PRO A 51 -0.41 -11.36 9.05
C PRO A 51 0.12 -11.54 7.62
N LYS A 52 -0.29 -12.62 6.93
CA LYS A 52 0.11 -12.87 5.54
C LYS A 52 -0.51 -11.86 4.58
N VAL A 53 -1.82 -11.62 4.71
CA VAL A 53 -2.55 -10.73 3.82
C VAL A 53 -2.25 -9.26 4.13
N GLU A 54 -2.19 -8.87 5.41
CA GLU A 54 -1.79 -7.52 5.83
C GLU A 54 -0.33 -7.22 5.45
N GLY A 55 0.56 -8.22 5.54
CA GLY A 55 1.96 -8.06 5.15
C GLY A 55 2.14 -7.68 3.68
N ARG A 56 1.36 -8.28 2.78
CA ARG A 56 1.35 -7.91 1.35
C ARG A 56 0.88 -6.47 1.16
N MET A 57 -0.11 -6.03 1.94
CA MET A 57 -0.62 -4.66 1.86
C MET A 57 0.31 -3.61 2.40
N HIS A 58 0.96 -3.89 3.52
CA HIS A 58 2.05 -3.05 4.00
C HIS A 58 3.26 -3.00 3.07
N ALA A 59 3.57 -4.08 2.34
CA ALA A 59 4.68 -4.07 1.39
C ALA A 59 4.43 -3.09 0.23
N VAL A 60 3.21 -3.07 -0.31
CA VAL A 60 2.82 -2.12 -1.36
C VAL A 60 2.79 -0.69 -0.82
N GLU A 61 2.18 -0.48 0.34
CA GLU A 61 2.15 0.84 1.01
C GLU A 61 3.57 1.39 1.22
N ARG A 62 4.48 0.57 1.74
CA ARG A 62 5.88 0.96 1.95
C ARG A 62 6.55 1.35 0.63
N ALA A 63 6.39 0.56 -0.42
CA ALA A 63 6.98 0.87 -1.72
C ALA A 63 6.44 2.19 -2.31
N LEU A 64 5.16 2.51 -2.10
CA LEU A 64 4.58 3.80 -2.47
C LEU A 64 5.18 4.95 -1.65
N GLN A 65 5.35 4.77 -0.35
CA GLN A 65 5.95 5.77 0.52
C GLN A 65 7.44 6.01 0.19
N GLU A 66 8.20 4.95 -0.07
CA GLU A 66 9.61 5.06 -0.51
C GLU A 66 9.72 5.77 -1.86
N ALA A 67 8.82 5.48 -2.81
CA ALA A 67 8.76 6.19 -4.09
C ALA A 67 8.42 7.68 -3.91
N GLU A 68 7.49 8.03 -3.01
CA GLU A 68 7.23 9.43 -2.66
C GLU A 68 8.45 10.11 -2.04
N GLU A 69 9.07 9.50 -1.04
CA GLU A 69 10.24 10.08 -0.41
C GLU A 69 11.38 10.31 -1.41
N ALA A 70 11.59 9.37 -2.34
CA ALA A 70 12.58 9.50 -3.40
C ALA A 70 12.26 10.67 -4.36
N GLU A 71 10.99 10.82 -4.75
CA GLU A 71 10.52 11.92 -5.60
C GLU A 71 10.66 13.28 -4.89
N TRP A 72 10.28 13.34 -3.61
CA TRP A 72 10.39 14.53 -2.77
C TRP A 72 11.84 14.95 -2.55
N ARG A 73 12.74 14.01 -2.23
CA ARG A 73 14.18 14.27 -2.07
C ARG A 73 14.85 14.76 -3.35
N ARG A 74 14.33 14.37 -4.53
CA ARG A 74 14.81 14.87 -5.83
C ARG A 74 14.33 16.28 -6.15
N THR A 75 13.12 16.62 -5.76
CA THR A 75 12.45 17.86 -6.18
C THR A 75 12.63 19.02 -5.22
N ASN A 76 12.99 18.77 -3.95
CA ASN A 76 13.16 19.84 -2.96
C ASN A 76 14.58 19.86 -2.34
N PRO A 77 15.47 20.81 -2.70
CA PRO A 77 16.79 20.92 -2.09
C PRO A 77 16.77 21.39 -0.62
N GLU A 78 15.72 22.09 -0.17
CA GLU A 78 15.57 22.54 1.24
C GLU A 78 15.13 21.43 2.20
N ALA A 79 14.58 20.33 1.67
CA ALA A 79 14.22 19.13 2.44
C ALA A 79 15.43 18.48 3.13
N ARG A 80 16.62 18.60 2.53
CA ARG A 80 17.86 18.05 3.08
C ARG A 80 18.22 18.63 4.45
N ALA A 81 17.80 19.86 4.74
CA ALA A 81 18.16 20.55 5.98
C ALA A 81 17.20 20.28 7.16
N ARG A 82 16.02 19.68 6.94
CA ARG A 82 15.03 19.43 8.00
C ARG A 82 15.01 18.00 8.55
N ALA A 83 15.80 17.09 7.98
CA ALA A 83 15.96 15.73 8.50
C ALA A 83 17.06 15.63 9.58
N GLU A 84 17.83 16.70 9.82
CA GLU A 84 18.92 16.75 10.81
C GLU A 84 18.65 17.72 11.99
N GLY A 85 17.40 18.18 12.16
CA GLY A 85 16.99 19.11 13.23
C GLY A 85 16.10 18.48 14.27
#